data_AF-G5RTG0-F1
#
_entry.id   AF-G5RTG0-F1
#
_cell.length_a   1.000
_cell.length_b   1.000
_cell.length_c   1.000
_cell.angle_alpha   90.00
_cell.angle_beta   90.00
_cell.angle_gamma   90.00
#
_symmetry.space_group_name_H-M   'P 1'
#
loop_
_entity.id
_entity.type
_entity.pdbx_description
1 polymer ?
#
loop_
_entity_poly.entity_id
_entity_poly.type
_entity_poly.pdbx_seq_one_letter_code
_entity_poly.pdbx_strand_id
1 'polypeptide(L)' 'MEDDDGQPVHTYLAEAQLRSEMRDEHPEQPSMDELARTIRKQLQAPRLRN' A
#
# COMPACT_ATOMS: atom_id res chain seq x y z
N MET A 1 -4.59 -0.58 4.10
CA MET A 1 -5.93 -0.89 4.63
C MET A 1 -6.68 0.41 4.73
N GLU A 2 -7.99 0.34 4.55
CA GLU A 2 -8.89 1.48 4.72
C GLU A 2 -9.69 1.32 6.01
N ASP A 3 -10.12 2.43 6.61
CA ASP A 3 -11.09 2.43 7.70
C ASP A 3 -12.54 2.37 7.19
N ASP A 4 -13.51 2.49 8.09
CA ASP A 4 -14.94 2.45 7.77
C ASP A 4 -15.38 3.63 6.86
N ASP A 5 -14.59 4.71 6.80
CA ASP A 5 -14.80 5.87 5.94
C ASP A 5 -14.03 5.75 4.60
N GLY A 6 -13.39 4.62 4.35
CA GLY A 6 -12.60 4.36 3.14
C GLY A 6 -11.25 5.10 3.11
N GLN A 7 -10.77 5.62 4.24
CA GLN A 7 -9.51 6.35 4.31
C GLN A 7 -8.32 5.43 4.58
N PRO A 8 -7.16 5.66 3.93
CA PRO A 8 -5.97 4.86 4.16
C PRO A 8 -5.44 5.04 5.58
N VAL A 9 -5.35 3.95 6.33
CA VAL A 9 -4.85 3.96 7.72
C VAL A 9 -3.50 3.24 7.86
N HIS A 10 -2.67 3.76 8.77
CA HIS A 10 -1.44 3.10 9.20
C HIS A 10 -1.74 2.08 10.29
N THR A 11 -1.44 0.80 10.03
CA THR A 11 -1.66 -0.29 10.99
C THR A 11 -0.35 -1.02 11.27
N TYR A 12 -0.14 -1.37 12.54
CA TYR A 12 1.00 -2.16 12.98
C TYR A 12 0.59 -3.63 13.09
N LEU A 13 1.09 -4.44 12.17
CA LEU A 13 0.82 -5.88 12.09
C LEU A 13 2.13 -6.67 12.07
N ALA A 14 2.13 -7.84 12.68
CA ALA A 14 3.19 -8.82 12.50
C ALA A 14 3.08 -9.49 11.13
N GLU A 15 4.21 -9.96 10.58
CA GLU A 15 4.23 -10.63 9.26
C GLU A 15 3.29 -11.84 9.20
N ALA A 16 3.15 -12.59 10.30
CA ALA A 16 2.24 -13.73 10.41
C ALA A 16 0.75 -13.35 10.24
N GLN A 17 0.39 -12.08 10.39
CA GLN A 17 -0.96 -11.56 10.19
C GLN A 17 -1.19 -11.09 8.74
N LEU A 18 -0.12 -10.97 7.93
CA LEU A 18 -0.18 -10.54 6.54
C LEU A 18 -0.26 -11.73 5.58
N ARG A 19 -0.89 -11.50 4.43
CA ARG A 19 -0.96 -12.44 3.30
C ARG A 19 -0.67 -11.69 2.01
N SER A 20 -0.18 -12.39 1.00
CA SER A 20 -0.05 -11.80 -0.34
C SER A 20 -1.44 -11.54 -0.91
N GLU A 21 -1.64 -10.34 -1.46
CA GLU A 21 -2.79 -10.06 -2.32
C GLU A 21 -2.51 -10.65 -3.71
N MET A 22 -3.52 -11.23 -4.35
CA MET A 22 -3.42 -11.85 -5.68
C MET A 22 -3.91 -10.94 -6.79
N ARG A 23 -4.75 -9.95 -6.46
CA ARG A 23 -5.32 -9.01 -7.42
C ARG A 23 -4.41 -7.81 -7.61
N ASP A 24 -4.24 -7.41 -8.86
CA ASP A 24 -3.46 -6.22 -9.22
C ASP A 24 -4.31 -4.94 -9.23
N GLU A 25 -5.62 -5.06 -9.45
CA GLU A 25 -6.57 -3.94 -9.50
C GLU A 25 -7.72 -4.15 -8.51
N HIS A 26 -8.11 -3.07 -7.84
CA HIS A 26 -9.16 -3.06 -6.82
C HIS A 26 -10.23 -2.01 -7.17
N PRO A 27 -11.25 -2.34 -7.98
CA PRO A 27 -12.29 -1.39 -8.40
C PRO A 27 -13.02 -0.72 -7.23
N GLU A 28 -13.17 -1.42 -6.11
CA GLU A 28 -13.82 -0.91 -4.90
C GLU A 28 -12.85 -0.12 -4.00
N GLN A 29 -11.54 -0.28 -4.18
CA GLN A 29 -10.49 0.37 -3.36
C GLN A 29 -9.38 0.97 -4.24
N PRO A 30 -9.72 1.86 -5.21
CA PRO A 30 -8.75 2.40 -6.15
C PRO A 30 -7.65 3.24 -5.48
N SER A 31 -7.92 3.75 -4.27
CA SER A 31 -6.95 4.50 -3.46
C SER A 31 -5.75 3.63 -3.06
N MET A 32 -5.97 2.32 -2.85
CA MET A 32 -4.93 1.36 -2.48
C MET A 32 -3.98 1.07 -3.65
N ASP A 33 -4.51 0.99 -4.87
CA ASP A 33 -3.71 0.84 -6.09
C ASP A 33 -2.82 2.06 -6.32
N GLU A 34 -3.36 3.26 -6.11
CA GLU A 34 -2.61 4.50 -6.21
C GLU A 34 -1.50 4.61 -5.16
N LEU A 35 -1.81 4.23 -3.91
CA LEU A 35 -0.82 4.19 -2.83
C LEU A 35 0.32 3.22 -3.16
N ALA A 36 -0.01 2.00 -3.60
CA ALA A 36 0.98 1.00 -3.99
C ALA A 36 1.88 1.51 -5.12
N ARG A 37 1.30 2.12 -6.16
CA ARG A 37 2.04 2.75 -7.26
C ARG A 37 2.97 3.86 -6.77
N THR A 38 2.51 4.70 -5.85
CA THR A 38 3.29 5.81 -5.29
C THR A 38 4.48 5.31 -4.47
N ILE A 39 4.26 4.32 -3.60
CA ILE A 39 5.32 3.69 -2.80
C ILE A 39 6.35 3.02 -3.71
N ARG A 40 5.94 2.27 -4.73
CA ARG A 40 6.84 1.65 -5.72
C ARG A 40 7.73 2.69 -6.40
N LYS A 41 7.16 3.81 -6.84
CA LYS A 41 7.93 4.93 -7.43
C LYS A 41 8.96 5.49 -6.45
N GLN A 42 8.57 5.70 -5.19
CA GLN A 42 9.47 6.21 -4.16
C GLN A 42 10.59 5.23 -3.81
N LEU A 43 10.35 3.92 -3.85
CA LEU A 43 11.36 2.90 -3.59
C LEU A 43 12.35 2.77 -4.75
N GLN A 44 11.89 2.97 -5.99
CA GLN A 44 12.74 2.97 -7.19
C GLN A 44 13.51 4.28 -7.39
N ALA A 45 13.07 5.37 -6.77
CA ALA A 45 13.76 6.65 -6.87
C ALA A 45 15.17 6.54 -6.25
N PRO A 46 16.22 6.99 -6.96
CA PRO A 46 17.58 6.98 -6.43
C PRO A 46 17.63 7.85 -5.17
N ARG A 47 17.77 7.20 -4.02
CA ARG A 47 17.95 7.89 -2.74
C ARG A 47 19.39 8.40 -2.67
N LEU A 48 19.56 9.69 -2.38
CA LEU A 48 20.85 10.23 -1.99
C LEU A 48 21.28 9.48 -0.72
N ARG A 49 22.32 8.66 -0.84
CA ARG A 49 22.93 7.99 0.31
C ARG A 49 23.92 8.99 0.91
N ASN A 50 23.48 9.69 1.95
CA ASN A 50 24.36 10.51 2.80
C ASN A 50 25.12 9.61 3.78
#